data_AF-A0A2V9VA58-F1
#
_entry.id   AF-A0A2V9VA58-F1
#
_cell.length_a   1.000
_cell.length_b   1.000
_cell.length_c   1.000
_cell.angle_alpha   90.00
_cell.angle_beta   90.00
_cell.angle_gamma   90.00
#
_symmetry.space_group_name_H-M   'P 1'
#
loop_
_entity.id
_entity.type
_entity.pdbx_description
1 polymer ?
#
loop_
_entity_poly.entity_id
_entity_poly.type
_entity_poly.pdbx_seq_one_letter_code
_entity_poly.pdbx_strand_id
1 'polypeptide(L)' 'KQLNDAIKAATEVGDNASRALFEEILGDEEEHVDYLEGQLHAIGEIGIENYLAQQLHKGEEEKD' A
#
# COMPACT_ATOMS: atom_id res chain seq x y z
N LYS A 1 -12.53 -2.46 3.12
CA LYS A 1 -13.84 -2.69 3.81
C LYS A 1 -13.70 -2.68 5.34
N GLN A 2 -12.80 -3.47 5.93
CA GLN A 2 -12.63 -3.54 7.39
C GLN A 2 -12.25 -2.20 8.04
N LEU A 3 -11.31 -1.44 7.45
CA LEU A 3 -10.93 -0.12 7.98
C LEU A 3 -12.08 0.89 7.90
N ASN A 4 -12.84 0.92 6.80
CA ASN A 4 -14.05 1.75 6.69
C ASN A 4 -15.11 1.40 7.76
N ASP A 5 -15.30 0.11 8.04
CA ASP A 5 -16.21 -0.33 9.10
C ASP A 5 -15.69 0.07 10.50
N ALA A 6 -14.37 0.02 10.72
CA ALA A 6 -13.72 0.44 11.96
C ALA A 6 -13.78 1.97 12.19
N ILE A 7 -13.53 2.77 11.14
CA ILE A 7 -13.69 4.24 11.13
C ILE A 7 -15.13 4.60 11.51
N LYS A 8 -16.11 3.91 10.91
CA LYS A 8 -17.53 4.13 11.21
C LYS A 8 -17.84 3.83 12.68
N ALA A 9 -17.39 2.68 13.20
CA ALA A 9 -17.61 2.30 14.59
C ALA A 9 -16.97 3.29 15.58
N ALA A 10 -15.74 3.71 15.32
CA ALA A 10 -15.04 4.71 16.14
C ALA A 10 -15.78 6.06 16.15
N THR A 11 -16.30 6.47 14.99
CA THR A 11 -17.09 7.70 14.84
C THR A 11 -18.39 7.65 15.64
N GLU A 12 -19.11 6.53 15.61
CA GLU A 12 -20.40 6.37 16.31
C GLU A 12 -20.29 6.50 17.83
N VAL A 13 -19.16 6.10 18.42
CA VAL A 13 -18.91 6.18 19.87
C VAL A 13 -18.06 7.38 20.28
N GLY A 14 -17.68 8.24 19.33
CA GLY A 14 -16.88 9.45 19.57
C GLY A 14 -15.39 9.19 19.87
N ASP A 15 -14.86 8.03 19.51
CA ASP A 15 -13.44 7.70 19.64
C ASP A 15 -12.62 8.30 18.49
N ASN A 16 -12.26 9.57 18.65
CA ASN A 16 -11.52 10.32 17.62
C ASN A 16 -10.08 9.84 17.42
N ALA A 17 -9.45 9.25 18.44
CA ALA A 17 -8.07 8.77 18.33
C ALA A 17 -8.01 7.51 17.46
N SER A 18 -8.89 6.54 17.72
CA SER A 18 -8.98 5.33 16.87
C SER A 18 -9.44 5.68 15.45
N ARG A 19 -10.39 6.63 15.29
CA ARG A 19 -10.81 7.10 13.97
C ARG A 19 -9.62 7.61 13.15
N ALA A 20 -8.82 8.51 13.72
CA ALA A 20 -7.67 9.09 13.03
C ALA A 20 -6.63 8.02 12.66
N LEU A 21 -6.34 7.08 13.58
CA LEU A 21 -5.43 5.98 13.30
C LEU A 21 -5.92 5.09 12.15
N PHE A 22 -7.21 4.75 12.11
CA PHE A 22 -7.74 3.92 11.02
C PHE A 22 -7.79 4.67 9.68
N GLU A 23 -7.96 5.99 9.68
CA GLU A 23 -7.87 6.83 8.48
C GLU A 23 -6.44 6.88 7.93
N GLU A 24 -5.42 7.00 8.79
CA GLU A 24 -4.01 6.93 8.40
C GLU A 24 -3.66 5.58 7.77
N ILE A 25 -4.00 4.48 8.45
CA ILE A 25 -3.76 3.13 7.93
C ILE A 25 -4.51 2.91 6.62
N LEU A 26 -5.73 3.43 6.47
CA LEU A 26 -6.47 3.30 5.22
C LEU A 26 -5.74 3.96 4.06
N GLY A 27 -5.17 5.16 4.27
CA GLY A 27 -4.36 5.83 3.26
C GLY A 27 -3.12 5.03 2.87
N ASP A 28 -2.38 4.52 3.86
CA ASP A 28 -1.19 3.70 3.62
C ASP A 28 -1.52 2.43 2.82
N GLU A 29 -2.65 1.78 3.11
CA GLU A 29 -3.09 0.59 2.39
C GLU A 29 -3.52 0.91 0.95
N GLU A 30 -4.09 2.09 0.68
CA GLU A 30 -4.40 2.54 -0.69
C GLU A 30 -3.10 2.75 -1.49
N GLU A 31 -2.09 3.39 -0.91
CA GLU A 31 -0.77 3.55 -1.53
C GLU A 31 -0.09 2.19 -1.79
N HIS A 32 -0.20 1.24 -0.85
CA HIS A 32 0.31 -0.12 -1.04
C HIS A 32 -0.40 -0.86 -2.17
N VAL A 33 -1.72 -0.74 -2.28
CA VAL A 33 -2.49 -1.34 -3.38
C VAL A 33 -2.02 -0.76 -4.72
N ASP A 34 -1.94 0.56 -4.84
CA ASP A 34 -1.48 1.24 -6.06
C ASP A 34 -0.07 0.78 -6.46
N TYR A 35 0.86 0.68 -5.50
CA TYR A 35 2.21 0.18 -5.74
C TYR A 35 2.20 -1.25 -6.29
N LEU A 36 1.44 -2.16 -5.66
CA LEU A 36 1.37 -3.57 -6.05
C LEU A 36 0.68 -3.75 -7.41
N GLU A 37 -0.38 -2.99 -7.69
CA GLU A 37 -1.01 -2.96 -9.00
C GLU A 37 -0.05 -2.47 -10.08
N GLY A 38 0.75 -1.45 -9.79
CA GLY A 38 1.84 -1.00 -10.66
C GLY A 38 2.87 -2.10 -10.93
N GLN A 39 3.26 -2.88 -9.91
CA GLN A 39 4.19 -4.00 -10.09
C GLN A 39 3.58 -5.10 -10.96
N LEU A 40 2.32 -5.47 -10.73
CA LEU A 40 1.61 -6.48 -11.53
C LEU A 40 1.46 -6.03 -12.98
N HIS A 41 1.13 -4.75 -13.20
CA HIS A 41 1.06 -4.17 -14.53
C HIS A 41 2.43 -4.25 -15.24
N ALA A 42 3.50 -3.86 -14.56
CA ALA A 42 4.86 -3.97 -15.11
C ALA A 42 5.20 -5.42 -15.49
N ILE A 43 4.93 -6.40 -14.62
CA ILE A 43 5.11 -7.83 -14.92
C ILE A 43 4.34 -8.24 -16.18
N GLY A 44 3.10 -7.77 -16.33
CA GLY A 44 2.27 -8.04 -17.51
C GLY A 44 2.84 -7.47 -18.81
N GLU A 45 3.45 -6.29 -18.76
CA GLU A 45 4.01 -5.59 -19.92
C GLU A 45 5.38 -6.16 -20.35
N ILE A 46 6.28 -6.42 -19.40
CA ILE A 46 7.67 -6.79 -19.72
C ILE A 46 8.00 -8.27 -19.51
N GLY A 47 7.11 -9.03 -18.88
CA GLY A 47 7.35 -10.42 -18.48
C GLY A 47 8.09 -10.55 -17.15
N ILE A 48 7.88 -11.68 -16.47
CA ILE A 48 8.39 -11.89 -15.11
C ILE A 48 9.92 -11.96 -15.06
N GLU A 49 10.58 -12.50 -16.08
CA GLU A 49 12.03 -12.62 -16.15
C GLU A 49 12.70 -11.24 -16.21
N ASN A 50 12.18 -10.34 -17.07
CA ASN A 50 12.70 -8.99 -17.21
C ASN A 50 12.42 -8.15 -15.96
N TYR A 51 11.22 -8.30 -15.36
CA TYR A 51 10.89 -7.64 -14.10
C TYR A 51 11.84 -8.07 -12.98
N LEU A 52 12.09 -9.37 -12.80
CA LEU A 52 13.01 -9.89 -11.78
C LEU A 52 14.45 -9.40 -12.00
N ALA A 53 14.90 -9.29 -13.25
CA ALA A 53 16.21 -8.72 -13.55
C ALA A 53 16.34 -7.27 -13.05
N GLN A 54 15.30 -6.45 -13.20
CA GLN A 54 15.28 -5.08 -12.65
C GLN A 54 15.31 -5.06 -11.12
N GLN A 55 14.64 -6.00 -10.45
CA GLN A 55 14.60 -6.05 -8.98
C GLN A 55 15.95 -6.39 -8.34
N LEU A 56 16.84 -7.09 -9.04
CA LEU A 56 18.18 -7.39 -8.54
C LEU A 56 19.05 -6.14 -8.33
N HIS A 57 18.78 -5.07 -9.09
CA HIS A 57 19.54 -3.81 -9.02
C HIS A 57 19.00 -2.82 -7.99
N LYS A 58 17.76 -3.02 -7.52
CA LYS A 58 17.08 -2.09 -6.59
C LYS A 58 17.77 -1.96 -5.22
N GLY A 59 18.56 -2.96 -4.81
CA GLY A 59 19.29 -2.96 -3.53
C GLY A 59 20.61 -2.18 -3.52
N GLU A 60 21.06 -1.64 -4.66
CA GLU A 60 22.36 -0.96 -4.76
C GLU A 60 22.26 0.58 -4.61
N GLU A 61 21.05 1.16 -4.61
CA GLU A 61 20.83 2.62 -4.58
C GLU A 61 20.70 3.23 -3.16
N GLU A 62 20.64 2.44 -2.09
CA GLU A 62 20.56 2.95 -0.69
C GLU A 62 21.93 3.24 -0.04
N LYS A 63 22.91 3.73 -0.81
CA LYS A 63 24.19 4.20 -0.27
C LYS A 63 24.51 5.61 -0.73
N ASP A 64 23.72 6.58 -0.30
CA ASP A 64 24.11 8.00 -0.20
C ASP A 64 23.34 8.69 0.93
#